data_AF-A0A7J8U2Y0-F1
#
_entry.id   AF-A0A7J8U2Y0-F1
#
_cell.length_a   1.000
_cell.length_b   1.000
_cell.length_c   1.000
_cell.angle_alpha   90.00
_cell.angle_beta   90.00
_cell.angle_gamma   90.00
#
_symmetry.space_group_name_H-M   'P 1'
#
loop_
_entity.id
_entity.type
_entity.pdbx_description
1 polymer ?
#
loop_
_entity_poly.entity_id
_entity_poly.type
_entity_poly.pdbx_seq_one_letter_code
_entity_poly.pdbx_strand_id
1 'polypeptide(L)'
;VYIAYLGPLPDGDYIASSHHSNMLQALSKHSQTVNRNAAAESNVIVGVIDTGICPESDIFSDEGFGAPPQKWKGACKVGQNFTCNK
;
A
#
# COMPACT_ATOMS: atom_id res chain seq x y z
N VAL A 1 7.61 0.24 -5.07
CA VAL A 1 6.88 0.57 -3.82
C VAL A 1 6.22 -0.69 -3.34
N TYR A 2 6.29 -0.99 -2.06
CA TYR A 2 5.58 -2.10 -1.42
C TYR A 2 4.39 -1.59 -0.62
N ILE A 3 3.30 -2.36 -0.60
CA ILE A 3 2.11 -2.07 0.22
C ILE A 3 2.04 -3.11 1.32
N ALA A 4 1.97 -2.66 2.57
CA ALA A 4 1.83 -3.54 3.73
C ALA A 4 0.48 -3.27 4.40
N TYR A 5 -0.41 -4.25 4.38
CA TYR A 5 -1.65 -4.18 5.15
C TYR A 5 -1.37 -4.45 6.63
N LEU A 6 -1.68 -3.49 7.49
CA LEU A 6 -1.35 -3.51 8.91
C LEU A 6 -2.51 -4.00 9.79
N GLY A 7 -3.70 -4.18 9.21
CA GLY A 7 -4.90 -4.63 9.91
C GLY A 7 -6.03 -3.60 9.92
N PRO A 8 -7.13 -3.92 10.63
CA PRO A 8 -8.29 -3.05 10.77
C PRO A 8 -7.95 -1.75 11.50
N LEU A 9 -8.79 -0.74 11.31
CA LEU A 9 -8.79 0.45 12.14
C LEU A 9 -8.93 0.04 13.62
N PRO A 10 -8.18 0.66 14.54
CA PRO A 10 -8.30 0.38 15.96
C PRO A 10 -9.70 0.75 16.47
N ASP A 11 -10.14 0.07 17.53
CA ASP A 11 -11.40 0.41 18.20
C ASP A 11 -11.34 1.85 18.76
N GLY A 12 -12.20 2.74 18.25
CA GLY A 12 -12.28 4.15 18.64
C GLY A 12 -12.97 5.02 17.59
N ASP A 13 -13.21 6.30 17.92
CA ASP A 13 -13.82 7.27 17.00
C ASP A 13 -12.79 7.74 15.95
N TYR A 14 -12.59 6.95 14.90
CA TYR A 14 -11.85 7.38 13.72
C TYR A 14 -12.75 8.18 12.79
N ILE A 15 -12.60 9.51 12.78
CA ILE A 15 -13.26 10.36 11.78
C ILE A 15 -12.41 10.36 10.51
N ALA A 16 -12.76 9.47 9.57
CA ALA A 16 -12.23 9.56 8.22
C ALA A 16 -12.70 10.85 7.57
N SER A 17 -11.85 11.88 7.50
CA SER A 17 -12.14 13.06 6.68
C SER A 17 -12.18 12.61 5.22
N SER A 18 -13.38 12.49 4.63
CA SER A 18 -13.57 12.14 3.23
C SER A 18 -13.10 13.29 2.33
N HIS A 19 -11.79 13.40 2.17
CA HIS A 19 -11.12 14.27 1.20
C HIS A 19 -10.79 13.52 -0.09
N HIS A 20 -11.52 12.45 -0.40
CA HIS A 20 -11.27 11.62 -1.59
C HIS A 20 -11.30 12.45 -2.88
N SER A 21 -12.19 13.45 -2.94
CA SER A 21 -12.27 14.42 -4.04
C SER A 21 -11.03 15.31 -4.18
N ASN A 22 -10.40 15.71 -3.08
CA ASN A 22 -9.19 16.55 -3.11
C ASN A 22 -7.98 15.76 -3.61
N MET A 23 -7.89 14.46 -3.29
CA MET A 23 -6.83 13.59 -3.78
C MET A 23 -6.94 13.39 -5.30
N LEU A 24 -8.15 13.12 -5.81
CA LEU A 24 -8.39 13.01 -7.25
C LEU A 24 -8.12 14.34 -7.98
N GLN A 25 -8.44 15.47 -7.35
CA GLN A 25 -8.11 16.79 -7.89
C GLN A 25 -6.60 17.10 -7.88
N ALA A 26 -5.85 16.60 -6.90
CA ALA A 26 -4.39 16.75 -6.87
C ALA A 26 -3.73 15.96 -8.02
N LEU A 27 -4.23 14.76 -8.31
CA LEU A 27 -3.77 13.92 -9.42
C LEU A 27 -4.18 14.50 -10.78
N SER A 28 -5.38 15.07 -10.91
CA SER A 28 -5.85 15.67 -12.16
C SER A 28 -5.21 17.04 -12.46
N LYS A 29 -4.80 17.80 -11.44
CA LYS A 29 -4.10 19.09 -11.62
C LYS A 29 -2.66 18.97 -12.07
N HIS A 30 -2.05 17.78 -11.99
CA HIS A 30 -0.66 17.55 -12.41
C HIS A 30 -0.58 16.60 -13.60
N SER A 31 -0.90 17.11 -14.80
CA SER A 31 -0.26 16.59 -16.02
C SER A 31 1.19 17.12 -16.06
N GLN A 32 2.01 16.61 -15.16
CA GLN A 32 3.43 16.93 -15.10
C GLN A 32 4.24 15.65 -15.24
N THR A 33 5.28 15.71 -16.07
CA THR A 33 6.28 14.64 -16.17
C THR A 33 7.05 14.59 -14.85
N VAL A 34 6.64 13.71 -13.94
CA VAL A 34 7.34 13.49 -12.67
C VAL A 34 8.59 12.66 -12.96
N ASN A 35 9.77 13.15 -12.54
CA ASN A 35 10.99 12.36 -12.59
C ASN A 35 10.93 11.26 -11.52
N ARG A 36 10.86 10.00 -11.94
CA ARG A 36 10.71 8.84 -11.06
C ARG A 36 12.08 8.25 -10.78
N ASN A 37 12.39 8.04 -9.50
CA ASN A 37 13.58 7.29 -9.10
C ASN A 37 13.17 5.88 -8.70
N ALA A 38 13.21 4.95 -9.66
CA ALA A 38 12.80 3.57 -9.44
C ALA A 38 13.54 2.88 -8.29
N ALA A 39 14.83 3.19 -8.09
CA ALA A 39 15.63 2.62 -7.00
C ALA A 39 15.20 3.13 -5.62
N ALA A 40 14.79 4.40 -5.52
CA ALA A 40 14.24 4.94 -4.27
C ALA A 40 12.82 4.39 -4.03
N GLU A 41 11.97 4.39 -5.06
CA GLU A 41 10.58 3.97 -4.99
C GLU A 41 10.42 2.47 -4.71
N SER A 42 11.33 1.63 -5.19
CA SER A 42 11.37 0.21 -4.84
C SER A 42 11.72 -0.03 -3.37
N ASN A 43 12.22 0.95 -2.64
CA ASN A 43 12.58 0.83 -1.22
C ASN A 43 11.59 1.52 -0.26
N VAL A 44 10.43 1.96 -0.77
CA VAL A 44 9.36 2.58 0.03
C VAL A 44 8.31 1.53 0.37
N ILE A 45 7.84 1.55 1.62
CA ILE A 45 6.75 0.70 2.13
C ILE A 45 5.64 1.64 2.58
N VAL A 46 4.45 1.44 2.03
CA VAL A 46 3.23 2.17 2.41
C VAL A 46 2.39 1.25 3.30
N GLY A 47 2.25 1.62 4.57
CA GLY A 47 1.39 0.92 5.51
C GLY A 47 -0.06 1.35 5.37
N VAL A 48 -0.97 0.40 5.22
CA VAL A 48 -2.42 0.65 5.10
C VAL A 48 -3.13 0.09 6.32
N ILE A 49 -3.87 0.95 7.02
CA ILE A 49 -4.77 0.60 8.11
C ILE A 49 -6.18 0.84 7.58
N ASP A 50 -6.91 -0.23 7.30
CA ASP A 50 -8.22 -0.20 6.67
C ASP A 50 -8.98 -1.49 7.06
N THR A 51 -10.25 -1.56 6.72
CA THR A 51 -11.12 -2.74 6.85
C THR A 51 -10.62 -3.99 6.14
N GLY A 52 -9.70 -3.87 5.18
CA GLY A 52 -9.12 -5.02 4.49
C GLY A 52 -8.24 -4.64 3.30
N ILE A 53 -7.64 -5.65 2.70
CA ILE A 53 -7.04 -5.61 1.37
C ILE A 53 -7.49 -6.89 0.63
N CYS A 54 -7.67 -6.80 -0.69
CA CYS A 54 -7.99 -7.95 -1.55
C CYS A 54 -6.70 -8.49 -2.19
N PRO A 55 -5.91 -9.35 -1.53
CA PRO A 55 -4.62 -9.81 -2.06
C PRO A 55 -4.74 -10.60 -3.38
N GLU A 56 -5.92 -11.14 -3.68
CA GLU A 56 -6.23 -11.90 -4.89
C GLU A 56 -6.41 -11.04 -6.15
N SER A 57 -6.50 -9.71 -6.03
CA SER A 57 -6.66 -8.85 -7.18
C SER A 57 -5.36 -8.72 -7.98
N ASP A 58 -5.43 -8.82 -9.31
CA ASP A 58 -4.29 -8.71 -10.23
C ASP A 58 -3.47 -7.42 -10.04
N ILE A 59 -4.08 -6.36 -9.52
CA ILE A 59 -3.39 -5.09 -9.22
C ILE A 59 -2.34 -5.21 -8.11
N PHE A 60 -2.38 -6.31 -7.33
CA PHE A 60 -1.42 -6.63 -6.27
C PHE A 60 -0.47 -7.78 -6.64
N SER A 61 -0.39 -8.15 -7.93
CA SER A 61 0.60 -9.12 -8.41
C SER A 61 2.03 -8.67 -8.06
N ASP A 62 2.83 -9.61 -7.55
CA ASP A 62 4.25 -9.43 -7.24
C ASP A 62 5.17 -9.80 -8.41
N GLU A 63 4.62 -10.03 -9.60
CA GLU A 63 5.41 -10.34 -10.79
C GLU A 63 6.37 -9.20 -11.12
N GLY A 64 7.66 -9.52 -11.21
CA GLY A 64 8.72 -8.54 -11.44
C GLY A 64 9.18 -7.78 -10.18
N PHE A 65 8.60 -8.04 -9.01
CA PHE A 65 9.06 -7.48 -7.74
C PHE A 65 10.20 -8.33 -7.14
N GLY A 66 11.15 -7.63 -6.51
CA GLY A 66 12.21 -8.25 -5.73
C GLY A 66 11.76 -8.57 -4.31
N ALA A 67 12.69 -9.05 -3.48
CA ALA A 67 12.41 -9.23 -2.06
C ALA A 67 12.09 -7.87 -1.38
N PRO A 68 11.28 -7.87 -0.31
CA PRO A 68 11.01 -6.69 0.49
C PRO A 68 12.31 -6.03 0.99
N PRO A 69 12.32 -4.71 1.22
CA PRO A 69 13.54 -4.00 1.61
C PRO A 69 14.09 -4.56 2.93
N GLN A 70 15.40 -4.76 3.05
CA GLN A 70 16.04 -5.36 4.24
C GLN A 70 15.72 -4.63 5.56
N LYS A 71 15.36 -3.35 5.51
CA LYS A 71 14.92 -2.56 6.66
C LYS A 71 13.53 -2.93 7.18
N TRP A 72 12.72 -3.64 6.39
CA TRP A 72 11.40 -4.11 6.79
C TRP A 72 11.52 -5.18 7.86
N LYS A 73 10.81 -4.97 8.96
CA LYS A 73 10.77 -5.90 10.11
C LYS A 73 9.36 -6.39 10.42
N GLY A 74 8.37 -6.04 9.59
CA GLY A 74 7.02 -6.54 9.76
C GLY A 74 6.93 -8.00 9.36
N ALA A 75 5.93 -8.70 9.90
CA ALA A 75 5.70 -10.11 9.64
C ALA A 75 4.39 -10.29 8.89
N CYS A 76 4.37 -11.24 7.96
CA CYS A 76 3.13 -11.70 7.37
C CYS A 76 2.36 -12.56 8.38
N LYS A 77 1.19 -12.08 8.81
CA LYS A 77 0.27 -12.90 9.60
C LYS A 77 -0.58 -13.72 8.64
N VAL A 78 -0.20 -14.98 8.45
CA VAL A 78 -0.97 -15.93 7.64
C VAL A 78 -2.26 -16.29 8.38
N GLY A 79 -3.40 -16.14 7.71
CA GLY A 79 -4.72 -16.54 8.20
C GLY A 79 -5.37 -17.56 7.26
N GLN A 80 -6.57 -18.04 7.60
CA GLN A 80 -7.26 -19.08 6.82
C GLN A 80 -7.48 -18.70 5.34
N ASN A 81 -7.66 -17.42 5.03
CA ASN A 81 -7.87 -16.90 3.66
C ASN A 81 -6.90 -15.75 3.32
N PHE A 82 -5.76 -15.66 3.99
CA PHE A 82 -4.81 -14.57 3.78
C PHE A 82 -3.38 -15.08 3.71
N THR A 83 -2.77 -14.85 2.56
CA THR A 83 -1.35 -15.12 2.29
C THR A 83 -0.69 -13.85 1.80
N CYS A 84 0.53 -13.58 2.25
CA CYS A 84 1.32 -12.51 1.65
C CYS A 84 2.01 -13.01 0.38
N ASN A 85 2.15 -12.10 -0.57
CA ASN A 85 3.02 -12.25 -1.72
C ASN A 85 4.49 -12.04 -1.32
N LYS A 86 5.41 -12.14 -2.28
CA LYS A 86 6.85 -12.13 -2.03
C LYS A 86 7.37 -10.81 -1.46
#